data_AF-A0A815JAN3-F1
#
_entry.id   AF-A0A815JAN3-F1
#
_cell.length_a   1.000
_cell.length_b   1.000
_cell.length_c   1.000
_cell.angle_alpha   90.00
_cell.angle_beta   90.00
_cell.angle_gamma   90.00
#
_symmetry.space_group_name_H-M   'P 1'
#
loop_
_entity.id
_entity.type
_entity.pdbx_description
1 polymer ?
#
loop_
_entity_poly.entity_id
_entity_poly.type
_entity_poly.pdbx_seq_one_letter_code
_entity_poly.pdbx_strand_id
1 'polypeptide(L)'
;MLRGNSSMFPPNVRMVHLHLINPYGASYILKENEQNADQLKNEAMYYTLNYDNPILQQFIDQIDLPNLGNISTQQNVFASFAQLIADYGEDAVNLALKTGQGKRPQGIAYFGPSKSWSSQIEEYVVDKYFPYATDVLLFDWHTAVGPYGTWSFVPIDNESEVAFKRWAPNALMLPYDLGLPTGGQVPYSTTKVRTGARRVIRGF
;
A
#
# COMPACT_ATOMS: atom_id res chain seq x y z
N MET A 1 -12.40 8.07 -20.05
CA MET A 1 -10.97 8.23 -20.43
C MET A 1 -10.64 9.72 -20.47
N LEU A 2 -9.84 10.22 -19.53
CA LEU A 2 -9.19 11.52 -19.69
C LEU A 2 -8.17 11.38 -20.82
N ARG A 3 -8.40 12.02 -21.96
CA ARG A 3 -7.39 12.11 -23.03
C ARG A 3 -6.34 13.12 -22.57
N GLY A 4 -5.21 12.63 -22.08
CA GLY A 4 -4.08 13.50 -21.74
C GLY A 4 -3.58 14.22 -22.98
N ASN A 5 -3.59 15.55 -22.96
CA ASN A 5 -2.96 16.34 -24.00
C ASN A 5 -1.43 16.23 -23.83
N SER A 6 -0.77 15.52 -24.74
CA SER A 6 0.68 15.28 -24.68
C SER A 6 1.52 16.56 -24.73
N SER A 7 0.94 17.71 -25.09
CA SER A 7 1.62 19.00 -25.09
C SER A 7 1.79 19.64 -23.71
N MET A 8 1.27 19.05 -22.62
CA MET A 8 1.35 19.61 -21.27
C MET A 8 2.56 19.13 -20.45
N PHE A 9 3.35 18.18 -20.96
CA PHE A 9 4.52 17.65 -20.26
C PHE A 9 5.82 18.11 -20.92
N PRO A 10 6.91 18.28 -20.14
CA PRO A 10 8.23 18.51 -20.69
C PRO A 10 8.62 17.43 -21.71
N PRO A 11 9.40 17.76 -22.76
CA PRO A 11 9.71 16.83 -23.85
C PRO A 11 10.47 15.57 -23.42
N ASN A 12 11.06 15.56 -22.23
CA ASN A 12 11.76 14.43 -21.62
C ASN A 12 10.90 13.61 -20.63
N VAL A 13 9.58 13.86 -20.57
CA VAL A 13 8.65 13.15 -19.68
C VAL A 13 7.79 12.20 -20.48
N ARG A 14 7.70 10.96 -20.02
CA ARG A 14 6.74 9.96 -20.49
C ARG A 14 5.77 9.65 -19.37
N MET A 15 4.49 9.53 -19.71
CA MET A 15 3.45 9.11 -18.78
C MET A 15 2.83 7.80 -19.26
N VAL A 16 2.67 6.86 -18.34
CA VAL A 16 1.92 5.63 -18.54
C VAL A 16 0.92 5.52 -17.41
N HIS A 17 -0.34 5.25 -17.75
CA HIS A 17 -1.39 4.99 -16.78
C HIS A 17 -1.73 3.50 -16.81
N LEU A 18 -1.53 2.83 -15.68
CA LEU A 18 -1.95 1.46 -15.44
C LEU A 18 -3.32 1.50 -14.78
N HIS A 19 -4.34 1.07 -15.50
CA HIS A 19 -5.69 1.02 -14.96
C HIS A 19 -5.93 -0.32 -14.26
N LEU A 20 -6.44 -0.29 -13.02
CA LEU A 20 -6.80 -1.47 -12.22
C LEU A 20 -5.61 -2.44 -12.02
N ILE A 21 -4.54 -1.98 -11.37
CA ILE A 21 -3.37 -2.81 -11.07
C ILE A 21 -3.70 -4.02 -10.18
N ASN A 22 -4.71 -3.90 -9.31
CA ASN A 22 -5.30 -5.00 -8.53
C ASN A 22 -6.75 -5.27 -8.97
N PRO A 23 -6.98 -5.99 -10.09
CA PRO A 23 -8.32 -6.23 -10.60
C PRO A 23 -9.13 -7.18 -9.70
N TYR A 24 -8.47 -8.08 -8.96
CA TYR A 24 -9.13 -8.93 -7.98
C TYR A 24 -9.73 -8.06 -6.86
N GLY A 25 -8.90 -7.26 -6.20
CA GLY A 25 -9.35 -6.39 -5.11
C GLY A 25 -10.47 -5.45 -5.56
N ALA A 26 -10.33 -4.84 -6.75
CA ALA A 26 -11.36 -3.97 -7.32
C ALA A 26 -12.70 -4.68 -7.54
N SER A 27 -12.70 -5.97 -7.92
CA SER A 27 -13.91 -6.76 -8.14
C SER A 27 -14.68 -7.06 -6.85
N TYR A 28 -14.00 -7.02 -5.70
CA TYR A 28 -14.57 -7.31 -4.38
C TYR A 28 -14.59 -6.11 -3.43
N ILE A 29 -14.19 -4.92 -3.89
CA ILE A 29 -14.06 -3.71 -3.05
C ILE A 29 -13.07 -3.93 -1.89
N LEU A 30 -11.97 -4.60 -2.18
CA LEU A 30 -10.91 -4.94 -1.24
C LEU A 30 -9.59 -4.33 -1.70
N LYS A 31 -8.70 -4.07 -0.74
CA LYS A 31 -7.30 -3.72 -1.02
C LYS A 31 -6.44 -4.97 -1.26
N GLU A 32 -6.93 -6.12 -0.83
CA GLU A 32 -6.29 -7.42 -0.96
C GLU A 32 -6.33 -7.94 -2.40
N ASN A 33 -5.35 -8.75 -2.77
CA ASN A 33 -5.30 -9.44 -4.06
C ASN A 33 -5.80 -10.90 -3.96
N GLU A 34 -5.66 -11.68 -5.03
CA GLU A 34 -6.12 -13.07 -5.14
C GLU A 34 -5.48 -14.04 -4.13
N GLN A 35 -4.38 -13.64 -3.49
CA GLN A 35 -3.68 -14.40 -2.46
C GLN A 35 -3.99 -13.90 -1.05
N ASN A 36 -5.03 -13.07 -0.89
CA ASN A 36 -5.37 -12.34 0.35
C ASN A 36 -4.24 -11.41 0.83
N ALA A 37 -3.29 -11.08 -0.05
CA ALA A 37 -2.20 -10.18 0.31
C ALA A 37 -2.69 -8.74 0.22
N ASP A 38 -2.48 -7.95 1.28
CA ASP A 38 -2.61 -6.50 1.26
C ASP A 38 -1.64 -5.96 0.20
N GLN A 39 -2.18 -5.49 -0.93
CA GLN A 39 -1.38 -5.20 -2.12
C GLN A 39 -0.35 -4.11 -1.84
N LEU A 40 -0.69 -3.12 -1.02
CA LEU A 40 0.21 -2.06 -0.62
C LEU A 40 1.46 -2.60 0.10
N LYS A 41 1.26 -3.55 1.03
CA LYS A 41 2.36 -4.21 1.74
C LYS A 41 3.17 -5.13 0.82
N ASN A 42 2.50 -5.81 -0.10
CA ASN A 42 3.16 -6.66 -1.07
C ASN A 42 4.11 -5.87 -1.98
N GLU A 43 3.66 -4.70 -2.46
CA GLU A 43 4.48 -3.78 -3.26
C GLU A 43 5.71 -3.27 -2.50
N ALA A 44 5.57 -3.05 -1.20
CA ALA A 44 6.66 -2.71 -0.29
C ALA A 44 7.57 -3.91 0.06
N MET A 45 7.36 -5.08 -0.54
CA MET A 45 8.15 -6.30 -0.35
C MET A 45 8.05 -6.90 1.06
N TYR A 46 6.95 -6.66 1.78
CA TYR A 46 6.79 -7.16 3.15
C TYR A 46 6.83 -8.69 3.25
N TYR A 47 6.51 -9.40 2.16
CA TYR A 47 6.64 -10.85 2.07
C TYR A 47 8.08 -11.37 2.24
N THR A 48 9.11 -10.52 2.14
CA THR A 48 10.51 -10.90 2.43
C THR A 48 10.87 -10.73 3.90
N LEU A 49 10.02 -10.08 4.70
CA LEU A 49 10.25 -9.87 6.11
C LEU A 49 9.91 -11.15 6.88
N ASN A 50 10.84 -11.61 7.72
CA ASN A 50 10.51 -12.58 8.76
C ASN A 50 9.97 -11.85 10.00
N TYR A 51 8.88 -11.11 9.81
CA TYR A 51 8.23 -10.33 10.85
C TYR A 51 7.00 -11.07 11.37
N ASP A 52 6.72 -10.87 12.66
CA ASP A 52 5.52 -11.34 13.29
C ASP A 52 4.81 -10.20 14.04
N ASN A 53 3.49 -10.26 14.10
CA ASN A 53 2.64 -9.24 14.71
C ASN A 53 1.71 -9.87 15.76
N PRO A 54 2.15 -9.97 17.03
CA PRO A 54 1.40 -10.63 18.09
C PRO A 54 0.01 -10.04 18.33
N ILE A 55 -0.14 -8.71 18.21
CA ILE A 55 -1.43 -8.02 18.39
C ILE A 55 -2.44 -8.52 17.35
N LEU A 56 -2.06 -8.53 16.07
CA LEU A 56 -2.94 -9.05 15.02
C LEU A 56 -3.15 -10.57 15.12
N GLN A 57 -2.13 -11.34 15.52
CA GLN A 57 -2.29 -12.78 15.72
C GLN A 57 -3.34 -13.07 16.78
N GLN A 58 -3.27 -12.42 17.94
CA GLN A 58 -4.24 -12.60 19.02
C GLN A 58 -5.66 -12.35 18.52
N PHE A 59 -5.86 -11.33 17.69
CA PHE A 59 -7.15 -11.04 17.09
C PHE A 59 -7.57 -12.11 16.06
N ILE A 60 -6.70 -12.44 15.10
CA ILE A 60 -6.99 -13.37 14.01
C ILE A 60 -7.29 -14.77 14.54
N ASP A 61 -6.54 -15.24 15.54
CA ASP A 61 -6.68 -16.59 16.09
C ASP A 61 -7.99 -16.78 16.88
N GLN A 62 -8.71 -15.70 17.21
CA GLN A 62 -10.03 -15.74 17.84
C GLN A 62 -11.19 -15.75 16.82
N ILE A 63 -10.91 -15.52 15.53
CA ILE A 63 -11.96 -15.42 14.51
C ILE A 63 -12.28 -16.81 13.97
N ASP A 64 -13.52 -17.24 14.15
CA ASP A 64 -14.07 -18.43 13.48
C ASP A 64 -14.40 -18.11 12.01
N LEU A 65 -13.34 -18.03 11.19
CA LEU A 65 -13.42 -17.67 9.76
C LEU A 65 -14.45 -18.52 8.98
N PRO A 66 -14.51 -19.86 9.13
CA PRO A 66 -15.52 -20.68 8.45
C PRO A 66 -16.97 -20.29 8.75
N ASN A 67 -17.23 -19.69 9.92
CA ASN A 67 -18.56 -19.32 10.38
C ASN A 67 -18.83 -17.81 10.36
N LEU A 68 -18.04 -17.02 9.63
CA LEU A 68 -18.20 -15.56 9.54
C LEU A 68 -19.58 -15.10 9.04
N GLY A 69 -20.34 -15.97 8.37
CA GLY A 69 -21.73 -15.69 7.98
C GLY A 69 -22.71 -15.63 9.15
N ASN A 70 -22.37 -16.19 10.31
CA ASN A 70 -23.22 -16.22 11.48
C ASN A 70 -23.15 -14.88 12.23
N ILE A 71 -24.31 -14.34 12.61
CA ILE A 71 -24.41 -13.07 13.36
C ILE A 71 -23.62 -13.14 14.67
N SER A 72 -23.68 -14.26 15.40
CA SER A 72 -22.92 -14.46 16.64
C SER A 72 -21.41 -14.39 16.43
N THR A 73 -20.92 -14.99 15.33
CA THR A 73 -19.50 -14.90 14.97
C THR A 73 -19.10 -13.47 14.68
N GLN A 74 -19.90 -12.72 13.89
CA GLN A 74 -19.62 -11.32 13.58
C GLN A 74 -19.59 -10.45 14.86
N GLN A 75 -20.54 -10.65 15.76
CA GLN A 75 -20.57 -9.97 17.06
C GLN A 75 -19.31 -10.25 17.88
N ASN A 76 -18.85 -11.51 17.90
CA ASN A 76 -17.61 -11.88 18.56
C ASN A 76 -16.39 -11.19 17.92
N VAL A 77 -16.33 -11.05 16.59
CA VAL A 77 -15.25 -10.30 15.92
C VAL A 77 -15.22 -8.85 16.41
N PHE A 78 -16.36 -8.16 16.46
CA PHE A 78 -16.42 -6.78 16.95
C PHE A 78 -16.02 -6.67 18.43
N ALA A 79 -16.49 -7.61 19.26
CA ALA A 79 -16.12 -7.66 20.68
C ALA A 79 -14.63 -7.90 20.88
N SER A 80 -14.03 -8.85 20.15
CA SER A 80 -12.59 -9.12 20.17
C SER A 80 -11.78 -7.92 19.71
N PHE A 81 -12.24 -7.18 18.70
CA PHE A 81 -11.55 -5.96 18.25
C PHE A 81 -11.63 -4.84 19.30
N ALA A 82 -12.79 -4.65 19.94
CA ALA A 82 -12.94 -3.70 21.03
C ALA A 82 -12.07 -4.06 22.24
N GLN A 83 -11.96 -5.34 22.57
CA GLN A 83 -11.06 -5.82 23.63
C GLN A 83 -9.59 -5.58 23.27
N LEU A 84 -9.20 -5.78 22.01
CA LEU A 84 -7.85 -5.49 21.54
C LEU A 84 -7.48 -4.01 21.74
N ILE A 85 -8.43 -3.10 21.46
CA ILE A 85 -8.25 -1.66 21.72
C ILE A 85 -8.16 -1.39 23.22
N ALA A 86 -8.97 -2.05 24.05
CA ALA A 86 -8.92 -1.89 25.51
C ALA A 86 -7.58 -2.38 26.11
N ASP A 87 -7.01 -3.44 25.56
CA ASP A 87 -5.78 -4.07 26.07
C ASP A 87 -4.51 -3.29 25.66
N TYR A 88 -4.46 -2.83 24.39
CA TYR A 88 -3.24 -2.27 23.80
C TYR A 88 -3.32 -0.76 23.52
N GLY A 89 -4.52 -0.17 23.55
CA GLY A 89 -4.77 1.19 23.11
C GLY A 89 -4.92 1.31 21.59
N GLU A 90 -5.69 2.33 21.18
CA GLU A 90 -6.02 2.56 19.77
C GLU A 90 -4.78 2.77 18.88
N ASP A 91 -3.79 3.52 19.37
CA ASP A 91 -2.56 3.78 18.62
C ASP A 91 -1.78 2.50 18.31
N ALA A 92 -1.65 1.59 19.29
CA ALA A 92 -0.93 0.34 19.10
C ALA A 92 -1.67 -0.60 18.15
N VAL A 93 -3.01 -0.66 18.23
CA VAL A 93 -3.84 -1.45 17.31
C VAL A 93 -3.77 -0.90 15.89
N ASN A 94 -3.87 0.42 15.72
CA ASN A 94 -3.70 1.08 14.43
C ASN A 94 -2.32 0.82 13.85
N LEU A 95 -1.27 0.89 14.67
CA LEU A 95 0.08 0.54 14.27
C LEU A 95 0.19 -0.93 13.84
N ALA A 96 -0.43 -1.84 14.57
CA ALA A 96 -0.47 -3.26 14.23
C ALA A 96 -1.15 -3.50 12.87
N LEU A 97 -2.27 -2.83 12.57
CA LEU A 97 -2.95 -2.91 11.28
C LEU A 97 -2.11 -2.34 10.12
N LYS A 98 -1.41 -1.23 10.37
CA LYS A 98 -0.51 -0.59 9.38
C LYS A 98 0.70 -1.47 9.08
N THR A 99 1.36 -2.01 10.12
CA THR A 99 2.49 -2.94 9.96
C THR A 99 2.07 -4.26 9.33
N GLY A 100 0.88 -4.78 9.65
CA GLY A 100 0.37 -6.06 9.14
C GLY A 100 1.15 -7.27 9.65
N GLN A 101 0.98 -8.42 8.99
CA GLN A 101 1.55 -9.69 9.42
C GLN A 101 1.90 -10.63 8.26
N GLY A 102 2.87 -11.53 8.46
CA GLY A 102 3.31 -12.51 7.45
C GLY A 102 3.00 -13.98 7.77
N LYS A 103 2.26 -14.28 8.85
CA LYS A 103 2.13 -15.63 9.43
C LYS A 103 0.74 -16.26 9.32
N ARG A 104 -0.32 -15.49 9.06
CA ARG A 104 -1.71 -15.96 8.96
C ARG A 104 -2.26 -15.65 7.56
N PRO A 105 -2.14 -16.57 6.58
CA PRO A 105 -2.51 -16.30 5.19
C PRO A 105 -3.97 -15.89 4.97
N GLN A 106 -4.89 -16.33 5.84
CA GLN A 106 -6.31 -15.99 5.78
C GLN A 106 -6.68 -14.79 6.66
N GLY A 107 -5.71 -14.23 7.40
CA GLY A 107 -5.93 -13.11 8.30
C GLY A 107 -5.86 -11.76 7.58
N ILE A 108 -6.33 -10.72 8.26
CA ILE A 108 -6.24 -9.34 7.77
C ILE A 108 -4.79 -8.86 7.70
N ALA A 109 -4.55 -7.87 6.82
CA ALA A 109 -3.26 -7.21 6.66
C ALA A 109 -2.08 -8.18 6.38
N TYR A 110 -2.37 -9.29 5.69
CA TYR A 110 -1.38 -10.30 5.32
C TYR A 110 -0.44 -9.79 4.21
N PHE A 111 0.85 -10.11 4.28
CA PHE A 111 1.85 -9.65 3.30
C PHE A 111 1.78 -10.35 1.95
N GLY A 112 1.15 -11.53 1.91
CA GLY A 112 1.26 -12.45 0.80
C GLY A 112 2.45 -13.41 0.95
N PRO A 113 2.44 -14.53 0.22
CA PRO A 113 3.50 -15.53 0.29
C PRO A 113 4.75 -15.14 -0.52
N SER A 114 4.58 -14.23 -1.49
CA SER A 114 5.61 -13.84 -2.45
C SER A 114 5.20 -12.54 -3.16
N LYS A 115 6.04 -12.08 -4.09
CA LYS A 115 5.70 -11.00 -5.03
C LYS A 115 4.40 -11.32 -5.79
N SER A 116 3.38 -10.48 -5.67
CA SER A 116 2.09 -10.65 -6.32
C SER A 116 2.15 -10.46 -7.84
N TRP A 117 1.12 -10.93 -8.54
CA TRP A 117 0.96 -10.67 -9.98
C TRP A 117 0.94 -9.16 -10.28
N SER A 118 0.18 -8.39 -9.52
CA SER A 118 0.09 -6.93 -9.65
C SER A 118 1.47 -6.26 -9.54
N SER A 119 2.27 -6.66 -8.56
CA SER A 119 3.63 -6.15 -8.39
C SER A 119 4.51 -6.47 -9.61
N GLN A 120 4.42 -7.70 -10.14
CA GLN A 120 5.17 -8.13 -11.33
C GLN A 120 4.77 -7.34 -12.58
N ILE A 121 3.48 -7.05 -12.77
CA ILE A 121 2.98 -6.24 -13.89
C ILE A 121 3.53 -4.82 -13.82
N GLU A 122 3.57 -4.21 -12.63
CA GLU A 122 4.19 -2.91 -12.45
C GLU A 122 5.67 -2.94 -12.88
N GLU A 123 6.45 -3.94 -12.43
CA GLU A 123 7.85 -4.07 -12.82
C GLU A 123 8.01 -4.21 -14.34
N TYR A 124 7.20 -5.07 -14.96
CA TYR A 124 7.20 -5.28 -16.39
C TYR A 124 6.92 -3.99 -17.17
N VAL A 125 5.94 -3.20 -16.72
CA VAL A 125 5.60 -1.92 -17.36
C VAL A 125 6.76 -0.94 -17.23
N VAL A 126 7.36 -0.83 -16.04
CA VAL A 126 8.52 0.05 -15.83
C VAL A 126 9.65 -0.32 -16.80
N ASP A 127 10.02 -1.60 -16.86
CA ASP A 127 11.11 -2.05 -17.72
C ASP A 127 10.81 -1.91 -19.21
N LYS A 128 9.56 -2.18 -19.63
CA LYS A 128 9.15 -2.10 -21.02
C LYS A 128 9.00 -0.68 -21.53
N TYR A 129 8.38 0.20 -20.75
CA TYR A 129 7.98 1.53 -21.21
C TYR A 129 8.96 2.64 -20.77
N PHE A 130 9.84 2.38 -19.82
CA PHE A 130 10.84 3.36 -19.33
C PHE A 130 12.29 2.84 -19.37
N PRO A 131 12.74 2.17 -20.44
CA PRO A 131 14.04 1.50 -20.47
C PRO A 131 15.24 2.45 -20.31
N TYR A 132 15.08 3.73 -20.64
CA TYR A 132 16.13 4.76 -20.59
C TYR A 132 15.90 5.82 -19.52
N ALA A 133 14.84 5.71 -18.71
CA ALA A 133 14.56 6.69 -17.66
C ALA A 133 15.57 6.56 -16.52
N THR A 134 16.12 7.68 -16.06
CA THR A 134 16.96 7.77 -14.86
C THR A 134 16.14 7.87 -13.57
N ASP A 135 14.93 8.42 -13.68
CA ASP A 135 14.00 8.61 -12.58
C ASP A 135 12.61 8.13 -13.03
N VAL A 136 11.96 7.33 -12.18
CA VAL A 136 10.60 6.84 -12.41
C VAL A 136 9.76 7.19 -11.18
N LEU A 137 8.67 7.90 -11.40
CA LEU A 137 7.69 8.24 -10.38
C LEU A 137 6.46 7.36 -10.57
N LEU A 138 6.09 6.63 -9.53
CA LEU A 138 4.91 5.78 -9.48
C LEU A 138 3.89 6.44 -8.56
N PHE A 139 2.77 6.88 -9.13
CA PHE A 139 1.66 7.42 -8.37
C PHE A 139 0.54 6.41 -8.33
N ASP A 140 0.13 6.02 -7.13
CA ASP A 140 -0.99 5.12 -6.94
C ASP A 140 -2.22 5.90 -6.44
N TRP A 141 -3.11 6.19 -7.38
CA TRP A 141 -4.27 7.03 -7.12
C TRP A 141 -5.41 6.23 -6.51
N HIS A 142 -5.73 6.57 -5.26
CA HIS A 142 -6.90 6.07 -4.57
C HIS A 142 -7.99 7.13 -4.37
N THR A 143 -9.24 6.69 -4.36
CA THR A 143 -10.39 7.49 -3.89
C THR A 143 -10.80 6.97 -2.52
N ALA A 144 -10.88 7.84 -1.49
CA ALA A 144 -11.44 7.53 -0.16
C ALA A 144 -11.18 8.65 0.86
N VAL A 145 -10.30 9.60 0.56
CA VAL A 145 -9.82 10.63 1.49
C VAL A 145 -10.14 12.02 0.96
N GLY A 146 -10.70 12.88 1.82
CA GLY A 146 -11.01 14.28 1.52
C GLY A 146 -12.36 14.51 0.83
N PRO A 147 -12.76 15.78 0.66
CA PRO A 147 -13.99 16.14 -0.05
C PRO A 147 -13.98 15.70 -1.52
N TYR A 148 -15.18 15.47 -2.07
CA TYR A 148 -15.33 15.15 -3.50
C TYR A 148 -14.69 16.21 -4.40
N GLY A 149 -13.93 15.77 -5.41
CA GLY A 149 -13.24 16.65 -6.35
C GLY A 149 -11.95 17.29 -5.81
N THR A 150 -11.56 16.96 -4.59
CA THR A 150 -10.26 17.32 -4.03
C THR A 150 -9.30 16.15 -4.12
N TRP A 151 -8.00 16.46 -4.07
CA TRP A 151 -6.95 15.47 -4.00
C TRP A 151 -5.95 15.92 -2.94
N SER A 152 -5.27 14.96 -2.33
CA SER A 152 -4.15 15.20 -1.45
C SER A 152 -3.09 14.17 -1.76
N PHE A 153 -1.84 14.52 -1.53
CA PHE A 153 -0.74 13.59 -1.63
C PHE A 153 -0.35 13.08 -0.25
N VAL A 154 -0.15 11.78 -0.15
CA VAL A 154 0.32 11.10 1.06
C VAL A 154 1.75 10.60 0.76
N PRO A 155 2.79 11.38 1.12
CA PRO A 155 4.16 10.90 1.00
C PRO A 155 4.34 9.71 1.92
N ILE A 156 5.26 8.83 1.57
CA ILE A 156 5.50 7.59 2.30
C ILE A 156 6.89 7.49 2.93
N ASP A 157 7.76 8.37 2.48
CA ASP A 157 9.08 8.63 3.01
C ASP A 157 9.43 10.09 2.69
N ASN A 158 10.51 10.60 3.28
CA ASN A 158 10.95 11.97 3.02
C ASN A 158 11.39 12.14 1.55
N GLU A 159 11.93 11.10 0.93
CA GLU A 159 12.35 11.08 -0.47
C GLU A 159 11.17 11.30 -1.43
N SER A 160 10.04 10.62 -1.22
CA SER A 160 8.81 10.77 -2.00
C SER A 160 8.18 12.13 -1.80
N GLU A 161 8.20 12.67 -0.57
CA GLU A 161 7.78 14.04 -0.31
C GLU A 161 8.61 15.06 -1.10
N VAL A 162 9.94 14.97 -1.00
CA VAL A 162 10.86 15.88 -1.69
C VAL A 162 10.72 15.76 -3.21
N ALA A 163 10.62 14.53 -3.71
CA ALA A 163 10.47 14.29 -5.13
C ALA A 163 9.14 14.84 -5.66
N PHE A 164 8.04 14.62 -4.94
CA PHE A 164 6.74 15.12 -5.36
C PHE A 164 6.66 16.65 -5.35
N LYS A 165 7.18 17.29 -4.30
CA LYS A 165 7.23 18.76 -4.19
C LYS A 165 8.00 19.44 -5.33
N ARG A 166 8.99 18.76 -5.94
CA ARG A 166 9.67 19.29 -7.14
C ARG A 166 8.76 19.37 -8.36
N TRP A 167 7.74 18.52 -8.44
CA TRP A 167 6.85 18.40 -9.61
C TRP A 167 5.51 19.07 -9.40
N ALA A 168 4.97 19.02 -8.19
CA ALA A 168 3.71 19.64 -7.78
C ALA A 168 3.92 20.50 -6.53
N PRO A 169 4.64 21.63 -6.63
CA PRO A 169 5.04 22.44 -5.46
C PRO A 169 3.86 23.01 -4.67
N ASN A 170 2.69 23.12 -5.29
CA ASN A 170 1.47 23.66 -4.69
C ASN A 170 0.47 22.56 -4.27
N ALA A 171 0.89 21.30 -4.28
CA ALA A 171 0.03 20.19 -3.87
C ALA A 171 -0.37 20.31 -2.40
N LEU A 172 -1.62 19.94 -2.08
CA LEU A 172 -2.03 19.71 -0.71
C LEU A 172 -1.36 18.42 -0.21
N MET A 173 -0.54 18.57 0.83
CA MET A 173 0.20 17.47 1.45
C MET A 173 -0.48 17.08 2.75
N LEU A 174 -0.79 15.81 2.91
CA LEU A 174 -1.15 15.28 4.23
C LEU A 174 0.14 14.85 4.95
N PRO A 175 0.22 15.02 6.28
CA PRO A 175 1.36 14.53 7.05
C PRO A 175 1.49 13.01 6.88
N TYR A 176 2.72 12.53 6.72
CA TYR A 176 3.02 11.11 6.73
C TYR A 176 2.79 10.50 8.12
N ASP A 177 2.38 9.23 8.14
CA ASP A 177 2.12 8.46 9.35
C ASP A 177 3.44 7.87 9.92
N LEU A 178 4.07 8.63 10.82
CA LEU A 178 5.43 8.39 11.34
C LEU A 178 5.59 7.18 12.29
N GLY A 179 4.51 6.45 12.60
CA GLY A 179 4.48 5.50 13.73
C GLY A 179 5.17 4.15 13.54
N LEU A 180 5.85 3.86 12.42
CA LEU A 180 6.20 2.49 12.02
C LEU A 180 7.68 2.13 12.33
N PRO A 181 7.97 1.25 13.31
CA PRO A 181 9.32 0.83 13.64
C PRO A 181 9.83 -0.15 12.59
N THR A 182 10.70 0.32 11.71
CA THR A 182 11.14 -0.45 10.54
C THR A 182 12.65 -0.50 10.35
N GLY A 183 13.43 -0.14 11.37
CA GLY A 183 14.89 -0.10 11.25
C GLY A 183 15.40 0.88 10.19
N GLY A 184 14.63 1.95 9.91
CA GLY A 184 14.97 2.96 8.91
C GLY A 184 14.38 2.72 7.51
N GLN A 185 13.68 1.62 7.27
CA GLN A 185 12.93 1.37 6.04
C GLN A 185 11.44 1.46 6.29
N VAL A 186 10.86 2.67 6.27
CA VAL A 186 9.41 2.84 6.42
C VAL A 186 8.65 1.79 5.60
N PRO A 187 7.44 1.35 6.01
CA PRO A 187 6.68 0.28 5.35
C PRO A 187 6.37 0.45 3.88
N TYR A 188 6.79 1.58 3.38
CA TYR A 188 6.50 2.15 2.10
C TYR A 188 7.76 2.78 1.51
N SER A 189 8.98 2.47 2.02
CA SER A 189 10.24 2.98 1.51
C SER A 189 10.36 2.62 0.03
N THR A 190 10.44 3.66 -0.79
CA THR A 190 10.20 3.54 -2.23
C THR A 190 11.44 3.39 -3.06
N THR A 191 12.60 3.63 -2.45
CA THR A 191 13.88 3.68 -3.16
C THR A 191 14.31 2.25 -3.50
N LYS A 192 13.74 1.70 -4.57
CA LYS A 192 14.24 0.52 -5.23
C LYS A 192 15.27 0.98 -6.27
N VAL A 193 16.55 0.69 -6.04
CA VAL A 193 17.54 0.68 -7.12
C VAL A 193 17.21 -0.53 -7.99
N ARG A 194 16.58 -0.30 -9.15
CA ARG A 194 16.32 -1.37 -10.12
C ARG A 194 17.33 -1.26 -11.26
N THR A 195 18.00 -2.36 -11.55
CA THR A 195 18.99 -2.61 -12.62
C THR A 195 19.34 -1.39 -13.49
N GLY A 196 20.50 -0.80 -13.22
CA GLY A 196 20.93 0.50 -13.75
C GLY A 196 20.77 1.62 -12.73
N ALA A 197 21.17 2.84 -13.08
CA ALA A 197 21.08 4.04 -12.23
C ALA A 197 19.64 4.62 -12.20
N ARG A 198 18.63 3.78 -11.95
CA ARG A 198 17.22 4.21 -11.92
C ARG A 198 16.75 4.45 -10.49
N ARG A 199 16.28 5.66 -10.20
CA ARG A 199 15.61 5.99 -8.94
C ARG A 199 14.11 5.85 -9.12
N VAL A 200 13.52 4.81 -8.54
CA VAL A 200 12.06 4.65 -8.48
C VAL A 200 11.57 5.30 -7.20
N ILE A 201 10.56 6.15 -7.31
CA ILE A 201 9.92 6.83 -6.18
C ILE A 201 8.43 6.59 -6.30
N ARG A 202 7.82 6.10 -5.22
CA ARG A 202 6.37 5.84 -5.17
C ARG A 202 5.71 6.90 -4.28
N GLY A 203 4.46 7.21 -4.55
CA GLY A 203 3.61 7.98 -3.65
C GLY A 203 2.15 7.60 -3.83
N PHE A 204 1.35 7.92 -2.81
CA PHE A 204 -0.09 7.65 -2.76
C PHE A 204 -0.90 8.95 -2.77
#